data_AF-A0A8S8YYA9-F1
#
_entry.id   AF-A0A8S8YYA9-F1
#
_cell.length_a   1.000
_cell.length_b   1.000
_cell.length_c   1.000
_cell.angle_alpha   90.00
_cell.angle_beta   90.00
_cell.angle_gamma   90.00
#
_symmetry.space_group_name_H-M   'P 1'
#
loop_
_entity.id
_entity.type
_entity.pdbx_description
1 polymer ?
#
loop_
_entity_poly.entity_id
_entity_poly.type
_entity_poly.pdbx_seq_one_letter_code
_entity_poly.pdbx_strand_id
1 'polypeptide(L)'
;MEKFVGDLSLLWRLDVMPPIPRLSWWWYWVIMFVPDPDNPGRSRQLMVLWSTKETPAIRVSGHWWKPGSRMSIDEHGGHVIPGMVCAWWYDGKRMFEPLVIRECRMALVNDEHPLWPASGTGEGAGAIVPILDEDFSLGMRPGNEGFWLCLTSDPEARAEGAPTSFEAELTPWWGPPSTLTYRNNVYGLDMGYDILRLQGTN
;
A
#
# COMPACT_ATOMS: atom_id res chain seq x y z
N MET A 1 -5.66 -13.74 18.07
CA MET A 1 -4.30 -14.09 17.59
C MET A 1 -3.42 -12.87 17.81
N GLU A 2 -2.14 -13.02 18.12
CA GLU A 2 -1.30 -11.88 18.54
C GLU A 2 -0.49 -11.25 17.40
N LYS A 3 -0.17 -12.01 16.34
CA LYS A 3 0.61 -11.52 15.19
C LYS A 3 0.16 -12.12 13.87
N PHE A 4 0.40 -11.42 12.76
CA PHE A 4 0.33 -11.99 11.42
C PHE A 4 1.41 -13.05 11.26
N VAL A 5 1.11 -14.10 10.49
CA VAL A 5 1.99 -15.27 10.34
C VAL A 5 2.24 -15.60 8.87
N GLY A 6 3.38 -16.23 8.58
CA GLY A 6 3.88 -16.48 7.23
C GLY A 6 5.24 -15.82 7.00
N ASP A 7 5.81 -15.97 5.81
CA ASP A 7 7.08 -15.34 5.45
C ASP A 7 6.88 -13.88 5.01
N LEU A 8 6.97 -12.96 5.97
CA LEU A 8 6.76 -11.53 5.76
C LEU A 8 8.07 -10.77 5.48
N SER A 9 9.21 -11.46 5.45
CA SER A 9 10.54 -10.85 5.31
C SER A 9 10.71 -10.05 4.00
N LEU A 10 9.99 -10.45 2.94
CA LEU A 10 10.05 -9.82 1.62
C LEU A 10 8.95 -8.78 1.38
N LEU A 11 8.11 -8.47 2.38
CA LEU A 11 6.95 -7.59 2.20
C LEU A 11 7.34 -6.20 1.70
N TRP A 12 8.52 -5.71 2.07
CA TRP A 12 9.04 -4.38 1.74
C TRP A 12 10.17 -4.43 0.68
N ARG A 13 10.26 -5.50 -0.10
CA ARG A 13 11.26 -5.68 -1.16
C ARG A 13 10.58 -5.79 -2.51
N LEU A 14 10.85 -4.84 -3.42
CA LEU A 14 10.29 -4.86 -4.79
C LEU A 14 11.24 -5.46 -5.83
N ASP A 15 12.48 -5.71 -5.45
CA ASP A 15 13.58 -6.14 -6.32
C ASP A 15 13.82 -7.66 -6.29
N VAL A 16 12.86 -8.43 -5.77
CA VAL A 16 12.91 -9.91 -5.74
C VAL A 16 13.08 -10.50 -7.14
N MET A 17 12.59 -9.79 -8.16
CA MET A 17 12.77 -10.13 -9.57
C MET A 17 13.23 -8.92 -10.38
N PRO A 18 14.03 -9.12 -11.43
CA PRO A 18 14.44 -8.03 -12.30
C PRO A 18 13.23 -7.41 -13.01
N PRO A 19 13.20 -6.08 -13.18
CA PRO A 19 12.08 -5.40 -13.79
C PRO A 19 12.04 -5.63 -15.30
N ILE A 20 10.86 -5.92 -15.83
CA ILE A 20 10.58 -6.03 -17.26
C ILE A 20 10.09 -4.65 -17.75
N PRO A 21 10.80 -4.02 -18.70
CA PRO A 21 10.43 -2.70 -19.19
C PRO A 21 8.98 -2.63 -19.68
N ARG A 22 8.25 -1.62 -19.21
CA ARG A 22 6.83 -1.31 -19.50
C ARG A 22 5.81 -2.30 -18.93
N LEU A 23 6.25 -3.42 -18.36
CA LEU A 23 5.38 -4.49 -17.89
C LEU A 23 5.40 -4.64 -16.37
N SER A 24 6.57 -4.51 -15.73
CA SER A 24 6.64 -4.65 -14.28
C SER A 24 5.93 -3.50 -13.57
N TRP A 25 5.02 -3.89 -12.68
CA TRP A 25 4.17 -3.01 -11.90
C TRP A 25 4.12 -3.55 -10.47
N TRP A 26 4.50 -2.71 -9.51
CA TRP A 26 4.46 -3.02 -8.08
C TRP A 26 3.42 -2.16 -7.38
N TRP A 27 2.75 -2.75 -6.40
CA TRP A 27 1.71 -2.06 -5.66
C TRP A 27 1.47 -2.65 -4.29
N TYR A 28 1.08 -1.77 -3.37
CA TYR A 28 0.37 -2.12 -2.14
C TYR A 28 -1.06 -1.60 -2.31
N TRP A 29 -2.05 -2.49 -2.18
CA TRP A 29 -3.46 -2.13 -2.27
C TRP A 29 -4.16 -2.59 -1.01
N VAL A 30 -4.67 -1.62 -0.26
CA VAL A 30 -5.37 -1.83 0.99
C VAL A 30 -6.85 -1.50 0.77
N ILE A 31 -7.72 -2.41 1.19
CA ILE A 31 -9.17 -2.21 1.17
C ILE A 31 -9.67 -2.39 2.60
N MET A 32 -10.25 -1.34 3.16
CA MET A 32 -10.87 -1.35 4.48
C MET A 32 -12.38 -1.24 4.36
N PHE A 33 -13.07 -2.18 5.00
CA PHE A 33 -14.52 -2.18 5.09
C PHE A 33 -14.91 -1.67 6.48
N VAL A 34 -15.62 -0.55 6.51
CA VAL A 34 -16.09 0.08 7.75
C VAL A 34 -17.61 -0.08 7.83
N PRO A 35 -18.18 -0.48 8.97
CA PRO A 35 -19.63 -0.52 9.14
C PRO A 35 -20.28 0.83 8.81
N ASP A 36 -21.39 0.82 8.06
CA ASP A 36 -22.19 2.03 7.86
C ASP A 36 -23.20 2.19 9.01
N PRO A 37 -23.05 3.18 9.91
CA PRO A 37 -23.97 3.38 11.04
C PRO A 37 -25.41 3.66 10.60
N ASP A 38 -25.62 4.21 9.40
CA ASP A 38 -26.94 4.54 8.88
C ASP A 38 -27.62 3.33 8.21
N ASN A 39 -26.84 2.37 7.71
CA ASN A 39 -27.36 1.20 7.01
C ASN A 39 -26.45 -0.02 7.22
N PRO A 40 -26.74 -0.85 8.23
CA PRO A 40 -25.96 -2.05 8.54
C PRO A 40 -25.90 -3.09 7.42
N GLY A 41 -26.75 -2.99 6.39
CA GLY A 41 -26.74 -3.87 5.23
C GLY A 41 -25.64 -3.58 4.20
N ARG A 42 -24.83 -2.53 4.40
CA ARG A 42 -23.68 -2.18 3.56
C ARG A 42 -22.49 -1.69 4.39
N SER A 43 -21.33 -1.67 3.76
CA SER A 43 -20.10 -1.10 4.31
C SER A 43 -19.71 0.17 3.57
N ARG A 44 -19.14 1.11 4.33
CA ARG A 44 -18.29 2.17 3.77
C ARG A 44 -16.93 1.55 3.43
N GLN A 45 -16.25 2.08 2.42
CA GLN A 45 -15.06 1.43 1.88
C GLN A 45 -13.96 2.44 1.58
N LEU A 46 -12.81 2.27 2.22
CA LEU A 46 -11.59 2.99 1.85
C LEU A 46 -10.69 2.06 1.06
N MET A 47 -10.29 2.49 -0.13
CA MET A 47 -9.34 1.80 -0.98
C MET A 47 -8.13 2.71 -1.18
N VAL A 48 -6.94 2.22 -0.87
CA VAL A 48 -5.69 3.00 -1.03
C VAL A 48 -4.66 2.16 -1.77
N LEU A 49 -4.03 2.78 -2.78
CA LEU A 49 -3.06 2.18 -3.66
C LEU A 49 -1.77 3.00 -3.61
N TRP A 50 -0.67 2.37 -3.20
CA TRP A 50 0.68 2.88 -3.42
C TRP A 50 1.28 2.11 -4.57
N SER A 51 1.78 2.81 -5.59
CA SER A 51 2.15 2.11 -6.79
C SER A 51 3.26 2.76 -7.61
N THR A 52 4.07 1.91 -8.25
CA THR A 52 5.11 2.29 -9.20
C THR A 52 5.15 1.31 -10.35
N LYS A 53 5.46 1.79 -11.55
CA LYS A 53 5.56 0.96 -12.76
C LYS A 53 6.84 1.30 -13.50
N GLU A 54 7.55 0.28 -13.98
CA GLU A 54 8.70 0.47 -14.85
C GLU A 54 8.20 0.89 -16.24
N THR A 55 8.01 2.19 -16.47
CA THR A 55 7.51 2.73 -17.75
C THR A 55 7.97 4.17 -17.95
N PRO A 56 8.20 4.65 -19.19
CA PRO A 56 8.49 6.07 -19.41
C PRO A 56 7.29 6.98 -19.11
N ALA A 57 6.06 6.48 -19.31
CA ALA A 57 4.82 7.17 -19.02
C ALA A 57 3.66 6.17 -18.95
N ILE A 58 2.59 6.52 -18.23
CA ILE A 58 1.32 5.80 -18.25
C ILE A 58 0.18 6.77 -17.97
N ARG A 59 -1.00 6.48 -18.52
CA ARG A 59 -2.22 7.22 -18.22
C ARG A 59 -3.08 6.40 -17.27
N VAL A 60 -3.43 6.97 -16.12
CA VAL A 60 -4.24 6.34 -15.06
C VAL A 60 -5.39 7.28 -14.72
N SER A 61 -6.63 6.79 -14.84
CA SER A 61 -7.85 7.57 -14.55
C SER A 61 -7.87 8.98 -15.14
N GLY A 62 -7.45 9.10 -16.41
CA GLY A 62 -7.38 10.38 -17.13
C GLY A 62 -6.11 11.20 -16.90
N HIS A 63 -5.35 10.91 -15.83
CA HIS A 63 -4.11 11.58 -15.44
C HIS A 63 -2.87 10.95 -16.10
N TRP A 64 -1.93 11.77 -16.57
CA TRP A 64 -0.67 11.29 -17.14
C TRP A 64 0.42 11.30 -16.09
N TRP A 65 0.92 10.12 -15.75
CA TRP A 65 2.06 9.97 -14.86
C TRP A 65 3.34 9.68 -15.65
N LYS A 66 4.41 10.39 -15.31
CA LYS A 66 5.76 10.22 -15.86
C LYS A 66 6.74 10.10 -14.70
N PRO A 67 7.29 8.90 -14.39
CA PRO A 67 8.09 8.68 -13.18
C PRO A 67 9.34 9.55 -13.07
N GLY A 68 9.90 10.02 -14.20
CA GLY A 68 11.08 10.90 -14.23
C GLY A 68 12.41 10.26 -13.79
N SER A 69 12.35 9.17 -13.03
CA SER A 69 13.49 8.34 -12.63
C SER A 69 13.09 6.86 -12.58
N ARG A 70 14.06 5.97 -12.33
CA ARG A 70 13.81 4.57 -11.99
C ARG A 70 13.83 4.37 -10.48
N MET A 71 13.41 3.19 -10.05
CA MET A 71 13.66 2.69 -8.69
C MET A 71 15.16 2.71 -8.40
N SER A 72 15.52 3.21 -7.23
CA SER A 72 16.87 3.17 -6.67
C SER A 72 16.87 2.27 -5.43
N ILE A 73 17.97 1.55 -5.22
CA ILE A 73 18.17 0.69 -4.05
C ILE A 73 19.50 1.11 -3.42
N ASP A 74 19.52 1.32 -2.11
CA ASP A 74 20.74 1.64 -1.37
C ASP A 74 21.50 0.38 -0.91
N GLU A 75 22.64 0.59 -0.25
CA GLU A 75 23.51 -0.49 0.23
C GLU A 75 22.90 -1.33 1.37
N HIS A 76 21.85 -0.84 2.01
CA HIS A 76 21.13 -1.51 3.08
C HIS A 76 19.83 -2.17 2.59
N GLY A 77 19.55 -2.09 1.29
CA GLY A 77 18.37 -2.70 0.67
C GLY A 77 17.09 -1.87 0.80
N GLY A 78 17.18 -0.60 1.19
CA GLY A 78 16.07 0.34 1.14
C GLY A 78 15.80 0.80 -0.30
N HIS A 79 14.52 1.00 -0.65
CA HIS A 79 14.12 1.42 -1.99
C HIS A 79 13.65 2.86 -1.97
N VAL A 80 13.98 3.60 -3.03
CA VAL A 80 13.30 4.85 -3.39
C VAL A 80 12.66 4.67 -4.75
N ILE A 81 11.33 4.73 -4.79
CA ILE A 81 10.54 4.54 -6.00
C ILE A 81 9.81 5.82 -6.38
N PRO A 82 9.82 6.23 -7.66
CA PRO A 82 8.84 7.20 -8.15
C PRO A 82 7.51 6.47 -8.31
N GLY A 83 6.41 7.11 -7.92
CA GLY A 83 5.10 6.46 -8.00
C GLY A 83 3.95 7.40 -7.74
N MET A 84 2.83 6.80 -7.40
CA MET A 84 1.62 7.50 -7.03
C MET A 84 0.97 6.86 -5.81
N VAL A 85 0.35 7.71 -4.99
CA VAL A 85 -0.66 7.30 -4.01
C VAL A 85 -2.01 7.69 -4.58
N CYS A 86 -2.90 6.71 -4.73
CA CYS A 86 -4.27 6.91 -5.16
C CYS A 86 -5.22 6.35 -4.12
N ALA A 87 -6.31 7.06 -3.83
CA ALA A 87 -7.32 6.56 -2.92
C ALA A 87 -8.74 6.83 -3.44
N TRP A 88 -9.67 6.02 -2.94
CA TRP A 88 -11.10 6.11 -3.22
C TRP A 88 -11.88 5.86 -1.94
N TRP A 89 -12.95 6.62 -1.74
CA TRP A 89 -13.79 6.48 -0.56
C TRP A 89 -15.25 6.34 -0.95
N TYR A 90 -15.87 5.24 -0.55
CA TYR A 90 -17.31 5.07 -0.60
C TYR A 90 -17.90 5.36 0.79
N ASP A 91 -18.68 6.42 0.92
CA ASP A 91 -19.25 6.86 2.21
C ASP A 91 -20.52 6.10 2.62
N GLY A 92 -20.89 5.05 1.88
CA GLY A 92 -22.16 4.33 2.02
C GLY A 92 -23.26 4.85 1.10
N LYS A 93 -23.10 6.00 0.44
CA LYS A 93 -24.10 6.61 -0.46
C LYS A 93 -23.50 6.88 -1.84
N ARG A 94 -22.32 7.48 -1.91
CA ARG A 94 -21.61 7.81 -3.16
C ARG A 94 -20.12 7.50 -3.07
N MET A 95 -19.49 7.46 -4.23
CA MET A 95 -18.04 7.29 -4.36
C MET A 95 -17.37 8.66 -4.50
N PHE A 96 -16.30 8.87 -3.74
CA PHE A 96 -15.33 9.94 -3.95
C PHE A 96 -14.17 9.36 -4.77
N GLU A 97 -14.13 9.74 -6.04
CA GLU A 97 -13.17 9.25 -7.03
C GLU A 97 -12.67 10.41 -7.92
N PRO A 98 -11.40 10.83 -7.79
CA PRO A 98 -10.45 10.39 -6.77
C PRO A 98 -10.75 10.97 -5.38
N LEU A 99 -10.48 10.20 -4.32
CA LEU A 99 -10.30 10.77 -2.98
C LEU A 99 -8.92 11.42 -2.86
N VAL A 100 -7.91 10.74 -3.42
CA VAL A 100 -6.51 11.18 -3.48
C VAL A 100 -5.93 10.80 -4.85
N ILE A 101 -5.20 11.72 -5.48
CA ILE A 101 -4.26 11.40 -6.56
C ILE A 101 -2.96 12.20 -6.39
N ARG A 102 -1.90 11.54 -5.90
CA ARG A 102 -0.62 12.20 -5.58
C ARG A 102 0.55 11.52 -6.26
N GLU A 103 1.19 12.22 -7.19
CA GLU A 103 2.51 11.82 -7.68
C GLU A 103 3.57 12.15 -6.64
N CYS A 104 4.40 11.17 -6.28
CA CYS A 104 5.45 11.37 -5.29
C CYS A 104 6.58 10.37 -5.47
N ARG A 105 7.69 10.62 -4.77
CA ARG A 105 8.66 9.58 -4.45
C ARG A 105 8.22 8.91 -3.15
N MET A 106 8.44 7.60 -3.05
CA MET A 106 8.16 6.83 -1.85
C MET A 106 9.41 6.08 -1.43
N ALA A 107 9.74 6.17 -0.16
CA ALA A 107 10.76 5.32 0.47
C ALA A 107 10.10 4.01 0.90
N LEU A 108 10.80 2.90 0.68
CA LEU A 108 10.41 1.58 1.15
C LEU A 108 11.54 1.05 2.02
N VAL A 109 11.26 0.81 3.29
CA VAL A 109 12.27 0.39 4.26
C VAL A 109 11.72 -0.77 5.10
N ASN A 110 12.53 -1.81 5.29
CA ASN A 110 12.26 -2.82 6.30
C ASN A 110 12.84 -2.39 7.66
N ASP A 111 12.54 -3.16 8.69
CA ASP A 111 12.96 -2.89 10.06
C ASP A 111 14.47 -3.14 10.32
N GLU A 112 15.17 -3.79 9.40
CA GLU A 112 16.63 -3.96 9.44
C GLU A 112 17.38 -2.72 8.94
N HIS A 113 16.70 -1.82 8.22
CA HIS A 113 17.31 -0.64 7.63
C HIS A 113 17.74 0.39 8.70
N PRO A 114 18.92 1.04 8.61
CA PRO A 114 19.38 2.01 9.63
C PRO A 114 18.48 3.24 9.82
N LEU A 115 17.63 3.55 8.84
CA LEU A 115 16.63 4.63 8.94
C LEU A 115 15.37 4.21 9.70
N TRP A 116 15.20 2.93 10.02
CA TRP A 116 14.08 2.47 10.84
C TRP A 116 14.23 3.04 12.26
N PRO A 117 13.18 3.64 12.84
CA PRO A 117 13.29 4.38 14.10
C PRO A 117 13.46 3.49 15.34
N ALA A 118 13.40 2.16 15.18
CA ALA A 118 13.49 1.17 16.25
C ALA A 118 14.44 0.03 15.87
N SER A 119 14.70 -0.89 16.79
CA SER A 119 15.37 -2.15 16.45
C SER A 119 14.40 -3.08 15.72
N GLY A 120 14.78 -3.53 14.53
CA GLY A 120 14.06 -4.57 13.80
C GLY A 120 14.58 -5.97 14.06
N THR A 121 13.76 -6.95 13.71
CA THR A 121 14.10 -8.37 13.74
C THR A 121 14.25 -8.97 12.35
N GLY A 122 13.90 -8.24 11.28
CA GLY A 122 13.88 -8.75 9.91
C GLY A 122 12.74 -9.72 9.62
N GLU A 123 11.82 -9.91 10.58
CA GLU A 123 10.71 -10.85 10.45
C GLU A 123 9.54 -10.30 9.62
N GLY A 124 9.62 -9.04 9.20
CA GLY A 124 8.68 -8.44 8.24
C GLY A 124 8.28 -7.01 8.55
N ALA A 125 8.61 -6.43 9.70
CA ALA A 125 8.27 -5.03 9.96
C ALA A 125 8.95 -4.09 8.95
N GLY A 126 8.33 -2.93 8.73
CA GLY A 126 8.75 -2.00 7.68
C GLY A 126 7.61 -1.12 7.21
N ALA A 127 7.88 -0.25 6.23
CA ALA A 127 6.89 0.68 5.71
C ALA A 127 7.18 1.14 4.28
N ILE A 128 6.11 1.52 3.58
CA ILE A 128 6.13 2.45 2.46
C ILE A 128 5.78 3.85 2.97
N VAL A 129 6.66 4.81 2.70
CA VAL A 129 6.55 6.19 3.18
C VAL A 129 6.68 7.14 1.99
N PRO A 130 5.56 7.68 1.49
CA PRO A 130 5.58 8.79 0.54
C PRO A 130 6.31 10.01 1.11
N ILE A 131 7.21 10.58 0.31
CA ILE A 131 8.01 11.76 0.66
C ILE A 131 7.19 12.99 0.29
N LEU A 132 6.26 13.34 1.18
CA LEU A 132 5.31 14.45 1.07
C LEU A 132 5.25 15.21 2.40
N ASP A 133 4.61 16.39 2.39
CA ASP A 133 4.39 17.19 3.60
C ASP A 133 3.33 16.57 4.54
N GLU A 134 2.38 15.83 3.96
CA GLU A 134 1.33 15.08 4.68
C GLU A 134 1.72 13.59 4.75
N ASP A 135 1.23 12.89 5.77
CA ASP A 135 1.50 11.45 5.94
C ASP A 135 0.54 10.61 5.10
N PHE A 136 1.14 9.75 4.26
CA PHE A 136 0.49 8.77 3.41
C PHE A 136 1.10 7.39 3.62
N SER A 137 1.67 7.11 4.80
CA SER A 137 2.41 5.87 5.04
C SER A 137 1.51 4.66 5.24
N LEU A 138 2.04 3.50 4.85
CA LEU A 138 1.53 2.18 5.22
C LEU A 138 2.71 1.40 5.79
N GLY A 139 2.55 0.80 6.95
CA GLY A 139 3.62 -0.02 7.54
C GLY A 139 3.12 -1.13 8.43
N MET A 140 4.02 -2.07 8.74
CA MET A 140 3.81 -3.18 9.67
C MET A 140 4.65 -3.01 10.93
N ARG A 141 4.01 -3.21 12.09
CA ARG A 141 4.62 -3.01 13.42
C ARG A 141 5.64 -4.10 13.71
N PRO A 142 6.67 -3.81 14.52
CA PRO A 142 7.58 -4.83 15.04
C PRO A 142 6.81 -6.03 15.62
N GLY A 143 7.34 -7.24 15.42
CA GLY A 143 6.68 -8.47 15.85
C GLY A 143 5.48 -8.90 14.98
N ASN A 144 5.24 -8.21 13.86
CA ASN A 144 4.12 -8.47 12.94
C ASN A 144 2.74 -8.33 13.61
N GLU A 145 2.63 -7.46 14.63
CA GLU A 145 1.46 -7.32 15.50
C GLU A 145 0.29 -6.57 14.84
N GLY A 146 0.57 -5.76 13.82
CA GLY A 146 -0.45 -4.95 13.16
C GLY A 146 0.11 -4.13 12.01
N PHE A 147 -0.77 -3.69 11.11
CA PHE A 147 -0.46 -2.62 10.17
C PHE A 147 -1.01 -1.29 10.67
N TRP A 148 -0.37 -0.19 10.31
CA TRP A 148 -0.96 1.15 10.37
C TRP A 148 -1.03 1.73 8.96
N LEU A 149 -1.98 2.64 8.78
CA LEU A 149 -2.19 3.39 7.56
C LEU A 149 -2.58 4.82 7.90
N CYS A 150 -1.91 5.76 7.24
CA CYS A 150 -2.24 7.18 7.24
C CYS A 150 -2.62 7.62 5.82
N LEU A 151 -3.64 8.46 5.69
CA LEU A 151 -4.05 9.05 4.43
C LEU A 151 -4.67 10.41 4.69
N THR A 152 -4.30 11.41 3.89
CA THR A 152 -5.00 12.71 3.90
C THR A 152 -5.73 12.92 2.57
N SER A 153 -7.03 13.22 2.62
CA SER A 153 -7.86 13.40 1.41
C SER A 153 -7.46 14.65 0.64
N ASP A 154 -7.71 14.73 -0.67
CA ASP A 154 -7.41 15.96 -1.42
C ASP A 154 -8.39 17.10 -1.06
N PRO A 155 -7.96 18.38 -1.12
CA PRO A 155 -8.81 19.53 -0.80
C PRO A 155 -10.16 19.55 -1.53
N GLU A 156 -10.17 19.14 -2.80
CA GLU A 156 -11.37 19.03 -3.62
C GLU A 156 -12.36 18.00 -3.05
N ALA A 157 -11.87 16.81 -2.70
CA ALA A 157 -12.71 15.77 -2.09
C ALA A 157 -13.24 16.21 -0.72
N ARG A 158 -12.42 16.91 0.09
CA ARG A 158 -12.86 17.50 1.37
C ARG A 158 -13.95 18.55 1.17
N ALA A 159 -13.81 19.42 0.17
CA ALA A 159 -14.80 20.44 -0.17
C ALA A 159 -16.14 19.82 -0.61
N GLU A 160 -16.08 18.63 -1.23
CA GLU A 160 -17.27 17.87 -1.55
C GLU A 160 -17.87 17.13 -0.34
N GLY A 161 -17.13 16.97 0.77
CA GLY A 161 -17.61 16.36 2.01
C GLY A 161 -16.97 15.02 2.37
N ALA A 162 -15.84 14.67 1.76
CA ALA A 162 -15.03 13.54 2.22
C ALA A 162 -14.40 13.84 3.60
N PRO A 163 -14.08 12.81 4.41
CA PRO A 163 -13.28 12.98 5.62
C PRO A 163 -11.95 13.67 5.31
N THR A 164 -11.43 14.48 6.24
CA THR A 164 -10.14 15.18 6.07
C THR A 164 -8.98 14.20 5.97
N SER A 165 -8.94 13.21 6.85
CA SER A 165 -7.89 12.21 6.94
C SER A 165 -8.47 10.87 7.40
N PHE A 166 -7.68 9.83 7.18
CA PHE A 166 -7.92 8.48 7.67
C PHE A 166 -6.68 8.00 8.39
N GLU A 167 -6.88 7.53 9.61
CA GLU A 167 -5.90 6.78 10.39
C GLU A 167 -6.54 5.45 10.71
N ALA A 168 -5.85 4.36 10.38
CA ALA A 168 -6.38 3.03 10.57
C ALA A 168 -5.30 2.08 11.04
N GLU A 169 -5.72 1.13 11.86
CA GLU A 169 -4.89 0.00 12.27
C GLU A 169 -5.54 -1.29 11.78
N LEU A 170 -4.73 -2.25 11.35
CA LEU A 170 -5.19 -3.58 10.99
C LEU A 170 -4.48 -4.58 11.88
N THR A 171 -5.24 -5.25 12.74
CA THR A 171 -4.74 -6.26 13.66
C THR A 171 -5.09 -7.68 13.18
N PRO A 172 -4.32 -8.70 13.60
CA PRO A 172 -4.64 -10.09 13.31
C PRO A 172 -6.00 -10.50 13.88
N TRP A 173 -6.83 -11.15 13.06
CA TRP A 173 -8.15 -11.60 13.46
C TRP A 173 -8.14 -13.07 13.90
N TRP A 174 -8.05 -14.01 12.95
CA TRP A 174 -7.89 -15.44 13.22
C TRP A 174 -7.16 -16.14 12.07
N GLY A 175 -6.70 -17.37 12.32
CA GLY A 175 -5.69 -18.10 11.55
C GLY A 175 -5.62 -17.80 10.05
N PRO A 176 -6.50 -18.38 9.19
CA PRO A 176 -6.33 -18.31 7.75
C PRO A 176 -6.38 -16.89 7.15
N PRO A 177 -7.34 -16.01 7.52
CA PRO A 177 -7.33 -14.62 7.04
C PRO A 177 -6.05 -13.85 7.41
N SER A 178 -5.52 -14.08 8.60
CA SER A 178 -4.34 -13.36 9.12
C SER A 178 -3.02 -14.14 8.94
N THR A 179 -3.01 -15.08 7.99
CA THR A 179 -1.83 -15.78 7.50
C THR A 179 -1.51 -15.30 6.10
N LEU A 180 -0.26 -14.96 5.82
CA LEU A 180 0.18 -14.55 4.50
C LEU A 180 -0.09 -15.67 3.50
N THR A 181 -0.81 -15.35 2.43
CA THR A 181 -1.03 -16.25 1.32
C THR A 181 -0.38 -15.69 0.07
N TYR A 182 0.38 -16.54 -0.61
CA TYR A 182 0.96 -16.24 -1.91
C TYR A 182 0.06 -16.80 -3.01
N ARG A 183 -0.20 -16.00 -4.04
CA ARG A 183 -0.85 -16.43 -5.27
C ARG A 183 -0.07 -15.95 -6.46
N ASN A 184 0.34 -16.89 -7.30
CA ASN A 184 0.87 -16.63 -8.63
C ASN A 184 -0.22 -16.89 -9.66
N ASN A 185 -0.46 -15.92 -10.53
CA ASN A 185 -1.36 -16.08 -11.68
C ASN A 185 -0.55 -15.93 -12.96
N VAL A 186 -0.42 -17.02 -13.71
CA VAL A 186 0.26 -17.06 -15.01
C VAL A 186 -0.75 -16.81 -16.12
N TYR A 187 -0.45 -15.83 -16.96
CA TYR A 187 -1.05 -15.56 -18.26
C TYR A 187 -0.18 -16.15 -19.38
N GLY A 188 -0.56 -15.94 -20.64
CA GLY A 188 0.20 -16.44 -21.78
C GLY A 188 1.65 -15.93 -21.82
N LEU A 189 2.55 -16.75 -22.36
CA LEU A 189 4.01 -16.48 -22.46
C LEU A 189 4.71 -16.36 -21.10
N ASP A 190 4.30 -17.14 -20.10
CA ASP A 190 4.86 -17.15 -18.74
C ASP A 190 4.83 -15.79 -18.02
N MET A 191 4.05 -14.83 -18.54
CA MET A 191 3.83 -13.54 -17.91
C MET A 191 2.74 -13.67 -16.86
N GLY A 192 2.91 -13.07 -15.69
CA GLY A 192 1.94 -13.19 -14.63
C GLY A 192 1.97 -12.02 -13.66
N TYR A 193 1.25 -12.17 -12.56
CA TYR A 193 1.51 -11.39 -11.36
C TYR A 193 1.57 -12.29 -10.14
N ASP A 194 2.28 -11.80 -9.14
CA ASP A 194 2.37 -12.36 -7.81
C ASP A 194 1.58 -11.47 -6.84
N ILE A 195 0.75 -12.08 -6.01
CA ILE A 195 0.04 -11.40 -4.94
C ILE A 195 0.40 -12.05 -3.61
N LEU A 196 0.92 -11.22 -2.71
CA LEU A 196 0.93 -11.45 -1.29
C LEU A 196 -0.37 -10.90 -0.70
N ARG A 197 -1.17 -11.76 -0.07
CA ARG A 197 -2.47 -11.38 0.52
C ARG A 197 -2.49 -11.68 2.01
N LEU A 198 -2.88 -10.66 2.76
CA LEU A 198 -3.17 -10.69 4.20
C LEU A 198 -4.54 -10.06 4.45
N GLN A 199 -5.21 -10.52 5.50
CA GLN A 199 -6.46 -9.94 5.98
C GLN A 199 -6.43 -9.86 7.51
N GLY A 200 -6.99 -8.79 8.05
CA GLY A 200 -7.11 -8.59 9.49
C GLY A 200 -8.43 -7.95 9.84
N THR A 201 -8.53 -7.48 11.08
CA THR A 201 -9.63 -6.66 11.56
C THR A 201 -9.10 -5.30 11.98
N ASN A 202 -9.91 -4.26 11.82
CA ASN A 202 -9.68 -2.92 12.35
C ASN A 202 -10.58 -2.76 13.57
#